data_AF-A0AAV4Q3D6-F1
#
_entry.id   AF-A0AAV4Q3D6-F1
#
_cell.length_a   1.000
_cell.length_b   1.000
_cell.length_c   1.000
_cell.angle_alpha   90.00
_cell.angle_beta   90.00
_cell.angle_gamma   90.00
#
_symmetry.space_group_name_H-M   'P 1'
#
loop_
_entity.id
_entity.type
_entity.pdbx_description
1 polymer ?
#
loop_
_entity_poly.entity_id
_entity_poly.type
_entity_poly.pdbx_seq_one_letter_code
_entity_poly.pdbx_strand_id
1 'polypeptide(L)'
;MQDSAVADVNNYTKKPRCYIPKRAIVTFLGFLGIINVYAMRVNLSVAMVAMVNSTEEKIKNITYVEECPNLLNDEGIIVSQTMKGEQYNWDAKTQGMVMSSFFYAYFVTVLTGGYLAKRFGAKLMFGGGIGVTSVLTLLTPVAVRWGIIPFIIVRALEGIGEGLTYPAINTMISSWSPKLERSRISSCVFSGASIGTVVSYLLQDGCVARNYLVDGHRPFTSLVLLAAYGVYFG
;
A
#
# COMPACT_ATOMS: atom_id res chain seq x y z
N MET A 1 -22.05 63.15 10.85
CA MET A 1 -20.75 62.64 11.38
C MET A 1 -20.89 61.29 12.11
N GLN A 2 -22.09 60.77 12.35
CA GLN A 2 -22.31 59.49 13.06
C GLN A 2 -22.38 58.26 12.13
N ASP A 3 -22.63 58.45 10.83
CA ASP A 3 -22.79 57.33 9.87
C ASP A 3 -21.46 56.72 9.38
N SER A 4 -20.36 57.47 9.47
CA SER A 4 -19.04 57.01 9.02
C SER A 4 -18.44 55.93 9.95
N ALA A 5 -18.81 55.94 11.24
CA ALA A 5 -18.29 55.00 12.23
C ALA A 5 -18.99 53.63 12.18
N VAL A 6 -20.24 53.58 11.69
CA VAL A 6 -21.03 52.34 11.58
C VAL A 6 -20.56 51.48 10.40
N ALA A 7 -20.01 52.10 9.35
CA ALA A 7 -19.46 51.39 8.20
C ALA A 7 -18.18 50.59 8.53
N ASP A 8 -17.34 51.09 9.44
CA ASP A 8 -16.10 50.41 9.84
C ASP A 8 -16.33 49.21 10.77
N VAL A 9 -17.34 49.26 11.65
CA VAL A 9 -17.69 48.14 12.53
C VAL A 9 -18.15 46.90 11.74
N ASN A 10 -18.82 47.11 10.59
CA ASN A 10 -19.29 46.04 9.72
C ASN A 10 -18.18 45.36 8.89
N ASN A 11 -16.98 45.94 8.80
CA ASN A 11 -15.85 45.32 8.09
C ASN A 11 -15.08 44.32 8.97
N TYR A 12 -15.15 44.43 10.29
CA TYR A 12 -14.51 43.50 11.22
C TYR A 12 -15.31 42.21 11.48
N THR A 13 -16.57 42.15 11.04
CA THR A 13 -17.45 40.98 11.18
C THR A 13 -17.57 40.13 9.91
N LYS A 14 -16.65 40.27 8.96
CA LYS A 14 -16.48 39.25 7.92
C LYS A 14 -15.94 37.98 8.57
N LYS A 15 -16.85 37.05 8.88
CA LYS A 15 -16.53 35.63 9.12
C LYS A 15 -15.44 35.21 8.13
N PRO A 16 -14.30 34.64 8.57
CA PRO A 16 -13.32 34.14 7.62
C PRO A 16 -14.05 33.06 6.82
N ARG A 17 -14.33 33.35 5.55
CA ARG A 17 -14.64 32.27 4.60
C ARG A 17 -13.47 31.32 4.75
N CYS A 18 -13.74 30.07 5.13
CA CYS A 18 -12.75 28.98 5.10
C CYS A 18 -12.26 28.83 3.66
N TYR A 19 -11.33 29.70 3.28
CA TYR A 19 -10.68 29.68 1.98
C TYR A 19 -9.52 28.74 2.16
N ILE A 20 -9.79 27.44 1.97
CA ILE A 20 -8.72 26.44 1.98
C ILE A 20 -7.76 26.86 0.87
N PRO A 21 -6.49 27.18 1.20
CA PRO A 21 -5.55 27.58 0.18
C PRO A 21 -5.38 26.40 -0.78
N LYS A 22 -5.45 26.65 -2.09
CA LYS A 22 -5.30 25.61 -3.13
C LYS A 22 -4.04 24.75 -2.95
N ARG A 23 -3.01 25.30 -2.30
CA ARG A 23 -1.76 24.62 -1.92
C ARG A 23 -1.97 23.53 -0.87
N ALA A 24 -2.83 23.75 0.13
CA ALA A 24 -3.15 22.73 1.13
C ALA A 24 -3.84 21.52 0.51
N ILE A 25 -4.71 21.75 -0.49
CA ILE A 25 -5.37 20.66 -1.23
C ILE A 25 -4.33 19.81 -1.98
N VAL A 26 -3.35 20.43 -2.64
CA VAL A 26 -2.29 19.70 -3.36
C VAL A 26 -1.39 18.91 -2.39
N THR A 27 -1.03 19.50 -1.25
CA THR A 27 -0.27 18.80 -0.21
C THR A 27 -1.05 17.61 0.36
N PHE A 28 -2.34 17.79 0.63
CA PHE A 28 -3.22 16.73 1.12
C PHE A 28 -3.38 15.59 0.11
N LEU A 29 -3.59 15.92 -1.17
CA LEU A 29 -3.64 14.93 -2.25
C LEU A 29 -2.30 14.20 -2.43
N GLY A 30 -1.17 14.92 -2.30
CA GLY A 30 0.16 14.30 -2.32
C GLY A 30 0.37 13.34 -1.16
N PHE A 31 -0.08 13.71 0.04
CA PHE A 31 -0.06 12.85 1.23
C PHE A 31 -0.90 11.58 1.05
N LEU A 32 -2.15 11.71 0.57
CA LEU A 32 -3.01 10.56 0.26
C LEU A 32 -2.39 9.67 -0.83
N GLY A 33 -1.79 10.27 -1.86
CA GLY A 33 -1.09 9.53 -2.91
C GLY A 33 0.08 8.70 -2.37
N ILE A 34 0.88 9.27 -1.46
CA ILE A 34 1.97 8.53 -0.80
C ILE A 34 1.45 7.43 0.13
N ILE A 35 0.36 7.67 0.87
CA ILE A 35 -0.30 6.61 1.64
C ILE A 35 -0.69 5.45 0.73
N ASN A 36 -1.34 5.72 -0.39
CA ASN A 36 -1.80 4.69 -1.32
C ASN A 36 -0.63 3.89 -1.92
N VAL A 37 0.42 4.58 -2.38
CA VAL A 37 1.66 3.95 -2.88
C VAL A 37 2.24 2.98 -1.85
N TYR A 38 2.44 3.43 -0.62
CA TYR A 38 3.01 2.58 0.43
C TYR A 38 2.06 1.46 0.86
N ALA A 39 0.74 1.66 0.78
CA ALA A 39 -0.23 0.62 1.03
C ALA A 39 -0.15 -0.52 0.00
N MET A 40 -0.10 -0.17 -1.30
CA MET A 40 0.10 -1.15 -2.38
C MET A 40 1.40 -1.93 -2.21
N ARG A 41 2.47 -1.26 -1.78
CA ARG A 41 3.78 -1.90 -1.54
C ARG A 41 3.77 -2.93 -0.42
N VAL A 42 3.08 -2.63 0.69
CA VAL A 42 2.95 -3.58 1.82
C VAL A 42 2.07 -4.76 1.41
N ASN A 43 0.96 -4.49 0.71
CA ASN A 43 0.07 -5.54 0.22
C ASN A 43 0.83 -6.56 -0.63
N LEU A 44 1.79 -6.14 -1.45
CA LEU A 44 2.55 -7.02 -2.33
C LEU A 44 3.39 -8.07 -1.58
N SER A 45 4.09 -7.67 -0.52
CA SER A 45 4.93 -8.58 0.28
C SER A 45 4.09 -9.56 1.09
N VAL A 46 3.02 -9.10 1.72
CA VAL A 46 2.14 -9.97 2.53
C VAL A 46 1.30 -10.89 1.67
N ALA A 47 0.85 -10.39 0.51
CA ALA A 47 0.25 -11.19 -0.56
C ALA A 47 1.12 -12.40 -0.90
N MET A 48 2.42 -12.20 -1.19
CA MET A 48 3.34 -13.28 -1.55
C MET A 48 3.44 -14.36 -0.45
N VAL A 49 3.56 -13.94 0.81
CA VAL A 49 3.62 -14.87 1.96
C VAL A 49 2.30 -15.63 2.12
N ALA A 50 1.17 -15.01 1.81
CA ALA A 50 -0.15 -15.64 1.90
C ALA A 50 -0.48 -16.62 0.75
N MET A 51 0.12 -16.48 -0.44
CA MET A 51 -0.13 -17.41 -1.57
C MET A 51 0.84 -18.59 -1.65
N VAL A 52 1.97 -18.52 -0.95
CA VAL A 52 2.86 -19.68 -0.89
C VAL A 52 2.46 -20.57 0.26
N ASN A 53 2.58 -21.89 0.06
CA ASN A 53 2.62 -22.79 1.20
C ASN A 53 3.84 -22.40 2.02
N SER A 54 3.64 -21.66 3.12
CA SER A 54 4.66 -21.53 4.15
C SER A 54 5.00 -22.96 4.48
N THR A 55 6.23 -23.36 4.13
CA THR A 55 6.82 -24.66 4.38
C THR A 55 6.12 -25.21 5.60
N GLU A 56 5.32 -26.26 5.42
CA GLU A 56 5.06 -27.17 6.53
C GLU A 56 6.45 -27.36 7.11
N GLU A 57 6.73 -26.71 8.25
CA GLU A 57 7.78 -27.19 9.10
C GLU A 57 7.34 -28.62 9.28
N LYS A 58 8.01 -29.53 8.53
CA LYS A 58 8.00 -30.96 8.74
C LYS A 58 7.83 -31.09 10.22
N ILE A 59 6.65 -31.55 10.64
CA ILE A 59 6.25 -31.67 12.03
C ILE A 59 7.50 -32.13 12.79
N LYS A 60 8.21 -31.21 13.43
CA LYS A 60 8.98 -31.59 14.59
C LYS A 60 7.85 -31.87 15.54
N ASN A 61 7.67 -33.14 15.90
CA ASN A 61 6.75 -33.53 16.94
C ASN A 61 7.05 -32.63 18.14
N ILE A 62 6.32 -31.51 18.28
CA ILE A 62 6.39 -30.68 19.45
C ILE A 62 5.57 -31.47 20.46
N THR A 63 6.25 -32.40 21.13
CA THR A 63 5.83 -32.83 22.46
C THR A 63 5.88 -31.58 23.32
N TYR A 64 4.73 -30.92 23.50
CA TYR A 64 4.53 -30.07 24.65
C TYR A 64 4.63 -30.99 25.85
N VAL A 65 5.79 -30.99 26.51
CA VAL A 65 5.92 -31.61 27.82
C VAL A 65 5.26 -30.63 28.78
N GLU A 66 3.94 -30.72 28.89
CA GLU A 66 3.26 -30.20 30.07
C GLU A 66 3.69 -31.09 31.24
N GLU A 67 4.41 -30.47 32.15
CA GLU A 67 4.77 -31.01 33.44
C GLU A 67 3.49 -31.25 34.26
N CYS A 68 2.87 -32.43 34.12
CA CYS A 68 1.97 -33.03 35.09
C CYS A 68 1.90 -34.56 34.86
N PRO A 69 2.25 -35.40 35.85
CA PRO A 69 2.15 -36.84 35.71
C PRO A 69 0.71 -37.29 35.97
N ASN A 70 0.21 -38.07 35.01
CA ASN A 70 -0.98 -38.92 35.09
C ASN A 70 -2.32 -38.21 34.88
N LEU A 71 -2.88 -38.37 33.69
CA LEU A 71 -4.19 -39.01 33.46
C LEU A 71 -4.46 -39.11 31.95
N LEU A 72 -4.63 -40.37 31.51
CA LEU A 72 -5.44 -40.81 30.37
C LEU A 72 -4.89 -40.60 28.94
N ASN A 73 -4.43 -41.73 28.40
CA ASN A 73 -4.64 -42.25 27.05
C ASN A 73 -4.20 -41.39 25.86
N ASP A 74 -3.14 -41.90 25.26
CA ASP A 74 -2.62 -41.69 23.92
C ASP A 74 -3.71 -41.59 22.84
N GLU A 75 -4.23 -40.38 22.62
CA GLU A 75 -4.62 -39.91 21.30
C GLU A 75 -4.13 -38.47 21.20
N GLY A 76 -2.91 -38.30 20.70
CA GLY A 76 -2.41 -36.99 20.33
C GLY A 76 -3.38 -36.33 19.35
N ILE A 77 -4.11 -35.31 19.81
CA ILE A 77 -4.98 -34.51 18.95
C ILE A 77 -4.05 -33.78 17.96
N ILE A 78 -3.93 -34.31 16.76
CA ILE A 78 -3.21 -33.67 15.66
C ILE A 78 -4.09 -32.49 15.22
N VAL A 79 -3.92 -31.34 15.85
CA VAL A 79 -4.53 -30.08 15.40
C VAL A 79 -3.81 -29.66 14.13
N SER A 80 -4.21 -30.21 13.00
CA SER A 80 -3.79 -29.78 11.67
C SER A 80 -4.56 -28.50 11.33
N GLN A 81 -4.01 -27.34 11.70
CA GLN A 81 -4.48 -26.07 11.16
C GLN A 81 -4.10 -25.99 9.67
N THR A 82 -4.93 -26.56 8.80
CA THR A 82 -4.80 -26.39 7.37
C THR A 82 -5.21 -24.96 7.00
N MET A 83 -4.23 -24.06 6.92
CA MET A 83 -4.38 -22.71 6.38
C MET A 83 -4.74 -22.82 4.89
N LYS A 84 -6.04 -22.93 4.58
CA LYS A 84 -6.58 -23.17 3.24
C LYS A 84 -6.56 -21.90 2.38
N GLY A 85 -5.38 -21.39 2.07
CA GLY A 85 -5.16 -20.46 0.94
C GLY A 85 -5.06 -21.23 -0.38
N GLU A 86 -5.15 -20.53 -1.53
CA GLU A 86 -4.60 -21.08 -2.79
C GLU A 86 -3.08 -21.19 -2.62
N GLN A 87 -2.63 -22.31 -2.05
CA GLN A 87 -1.22 -22.58 -1.81
C GLN A 87 -0.58 -22.98 -3.12
N TYR A 88 0.10 -22.03 -3.76
CA TYR A 88 0.98 -22.36 -4.88
C TYR A 88 2.25 -22.99 -4.32
N ASN A 89 2.63 -24.15 -4.86
CA ASN A 89 3.92 -24.80 -4.56
C ASN A 89 5.07 -24.04 -5.24
N TRP A 90 5.31 -22.80 -4.82
CA TRP A 90 6.40 -21.97 -5.30
C TRP A 90 7.62 -22.10 -4.39
N ASP A 91 8.71 -22.60 -4.97
CA ASP A 91 10.01 -22.62 -4.28
C ASP A 91 10.44 -21.21 -3.85
N ALA A 92 11.26 -21.13 -2.79
CA ALA A 92 11.78 -19.87 -2.26
C ALA A 92 12.52 -19.05 -3.34
N LYS A 93 13.18 -19.74 -4.27
CA LYS A 93 13.82 -19.11 -5.44
C LYS A 93 12.81 -18.37 -6.32
N THR A 94 11.64 -18.97 -6.57
CA THR A 94 10.59 -18.38 -7.40
C THR A 94 9.96 -17.16 -6.74
N GLN A 95 9.71 -17.23 -5.43
CA GLN A 95 9.23 -16.08 -4.66
C GLN A 95 10.23 -14.91 -4.71
N GLY A 96 11.52 -15.22 -4.55
CA GLY A 96 12.60 -14.25 -4.69
C GLY A 96 12.68 -13.63 -6.08
N MET A 97 12.48 -14.41 -7.15
CA MET A 97 12.40 -13.90 -8.52
C MET A 97 11.22 -12.94 -8.72
N VAL A 98 10.05 -13.26 -8.18
CA VAL A 98 8.88 -12.39 -8.28
C VAL A 98 9.11 -11.08 -7.52
N MET A 99 9.57 -11.14 -6.26
CA MET A 99 9.89 -9.95 -5.46
C MET A 99 10.96 -9.08 -6.14
N SER A 100 12.05 -9.69 -6.60
CA SER A 100 13.16 -8.96 -7.23
C SER A 100 12.76 -8.31 -8.56
N SER A 101 11.86 -8.91 -9.35
CA SER A 101 11.39 -8.33 -10.62
C SER A 101 10.77 -6.93 -10.44
N PHE A 102 9.96 -6.76 -9.39
CA PHE A 102 9.39 -5.48 -9.00
C PHE A 102 10.49 -4.47 -8.63
N PHE A 103 11.43 -4.86 -7.75
CA PHE A 103 12.49 -3.96 -7.30
C PHE A 103 13.45 -3.56 -8.41
N TYR A 104 13.76 -4.48 -9.33
CA TYR A 104 14.63 -4.19 -10.47
C TYR A 104 13.99 -3.17 -11.40
N ALA A 105 12.72 -3.38 -11.75
CA ALA A 105 11.95 -2.46 -12.58
C ALA A 105 11.77 -1.09 -11.91
N TYR A 106 11.50 -1.08 -10.59
CA TYR A 106 11.45 0.13 -9.78
C TYR A 106 12.77 0.90 -9.81
N PHE A 107 13.89 0.24 -9.58
CA PHE A 107 15.20 0.89 -9.52
C PHE A 107 15.59 1.54 -10.85
N VAL A 108 15.45 0.80 -11.96
CA VAL A 108 15.70 1.33 -13.32
C VAL A 108 14.82 2.56 -13.60
N THR A 109 13.59 2.52 -13.12
CA THR A 109 12.63 3.60 -13.37
C THR A 109 12.87 4.81 -12.47
N VAL A 110 13.35 4.64 -11.24
CA VAL A 110 13.75 5.76 -10.37
C VAL A 110 14.92 6.54 -10.99
N LEU A 111 15.90 5.83 -11.57
CA LEU A 111 17.05 6.45 -12.24
C LEU A 111 16.63 7.32 -13.43
N THR A 112 15.71 6.82 -14.26
CA THR A 112 15.23 7.53 -15.44
C THR A 112 14.10 8.52 -15.13
N GLY A 113 13.42 8.35 -14.01
CA GLY A 113 12.20 9.06 -13.64
C GLY A 113 12.38 10.57 -13.49
N GLY A 114 13.57 11.04 -13.11
CA GLY A 114 13.87 12.48 -13.06
C GLY A 114 13.86 13.17 -14.43
N TYR A 115 14.30 12.46 -15.48
CA TYR A 115 14.22 12.97 -16.86
C TYR A 115 12.79 12.90 -17.38
N LEU A 116 12.08 11.79 -17.14
CA LEU A 116 10.69 11.63 -17.55
C LEU A 116 9.79 12.70 -16.87
N ALA A 117 10.01 13.01 -15.59
CA ALA A 117 9.26 14.01 -14.82
C ALA A 117 9.30 15.41 -15.45
N LYS A 118 10.41 15.77 -16.08
CA LYS A 118 10.56 17.04 -16.78
C LYS A 118 9.84 17.06 -18.13
N ARG A 119 9.78 15.92 -18.84
CA ARG A 119 9.22 15.82 -20.19
C ARG A 119 7.70 15.62 -20.20
N PHE A 120 7.18 14.74 -19.36
CA PHE A 120 5.75 14.37 -19.32
C PHE A 120 4.95 15.16 -18.27
N GLY A 121 5.63 15.91 -17.41
CA GLY A 121 5.03 16.70 -16.36
C GLY A 121 4.75 15.88 -15.09
N ALA A 122 5.14 16.45 -13.94
CA ALA A 122 5.05 15.78 -12.65
C ALA A 122 3.62 15.36 -12.25
N LYS A 123 2.61 16.15 -12.62
CA LYS A 123 1.20 15.87 -12.28
C LYS A 123 0.67 14.60 -12.95
N LEU A 124 0.91 14.46 -14.26
CA LEU A 124 0.46 13.29 -15.03
C LEU A 124 1.22 12.04 -14.63
N MET A 125 2.52 12.16 -14.34
CA MET A 125 3.31 11.01 -13.92
C MET A 125 2.96 10.52 -12.52
N PHE A 126 2.70 11.43 -11.58
CA PHE A 126 2.30 11.03 -10.23
C PHE A 126 0.92 10.36 -10.23
N GLY A 127 -0.09 10.99 -10.82
CA GLY A 127 -1.44 10.43 -10.87
C GLY A 127 -1.55 9.20 -11.78
N GLY A 128 -0.92 9.25 -12.95
CA GLY A 128 -0.91 8.15 -13.92
C GLY A 128 -0.14 6.94 -13.41
N GLY A 129 0.99 7.15 -12.73
CA GLY A 129 1.77 6.06 -12.10
C GLY A 129 0.93 5.32 -11.06
N ILE A 130 0.30 6.06 -10.14
CA ILE A 130 -0.59 5.47 -9.12
C ILE A 130 -1.76 4.74 -9.80
N GLY A 131 -2.44 5.37 -10.75
CA GLY A 131 -3.59 4.77 -11.43
C GLY A 131 -3.24 3.49 -12.19
N VAL A 132 -2.13 3.47 -12.93
CA VAL A 132 -1.65 2.28 -13.65
C VAL A 132 -1.28 1.18 -12.66
N THR A 133 -0.53 1.49 -11.61
CA THR A 133 -0.17 0.51 -10.58
C THR A 133 -1.40 -0.07 -9.90
N SER A 134 -2.40 0.74 -9.54
CA SER A 134 -3.64 0.24 -8.94
C SER A 134 -4.42 -0.72 -9.86
N VAL A 135 -4.51 -0.42 -11.16
CA VAL A 135 -5.16 -1.32 -12.13
C VAL A 135 -4.40 -2.63 -12.29
N LEU A 136 -3.07 -2.58 -12.33
CA LEU A 136 -2.23 -3.78 -12.41
C LEU A 136 -2.32 -4.64 -11.13
N THR A 137 -2.48 -4.01 -9.97
CA THR A 137 -2.71 -4.71 -8.70
C THR A 137 -4.05 -5.45 -8.68
N LEU A 138 -5.10 -4.88 -9.27
CA LEU A 138 -6.36 -5.58 -9.48
C LEU A 138 -6.23 -6.76 -10.47
N LEU A 139 -5.32 -6.66 -11.44
CA LEU A 139 -5.08 -7.72 -12.43
C LEU A 139 -4.20 -8.86 -11.89
N THR A 140 -3.42 -8.61 -10.83
CA THR A 140 -2.55 -9.60 -10.18
C THR A 140 -3.22 -10.96 -9.91
N PRO A 141 -4.38 -11.08 -9.25
CA PRO A 141 -5.02 -12.38 -9.00
C PRO A 141 -5.33 -13.16 -10.29
N VAL A 142 -5.67 -12.45 -11.37
CA VAL A 142 -5.94 -13.08 -12.68
C VAL A 142 -4.63 -13.57 -13.29
N ALA A 143 -3.56 -12.77 -13.20
CA ALA A 143 -2.24 -13.12 -13.71
C ALA A 143 -1.66 -14.35 -13.00
N VAL A 144 -1.83 -14.45 -11.68
CA VAL A 144 -1.37 -15.59 -10.88
C VAL A 144 -2.06 -16.90 -11.31
N ARG A 145 -3.34 -16.85 -11.71
CA ARG A 145 -4.07 -18.03 -12.24
C ARG A 145 -3.54 -18.52 -13.58
N TRP A 146 -2.96 -17.64 -14.39
CA TRP A 146 -2.44 -17.98 -15.72
C TRP A 146 -1.01 -18.53 -15.65
N GLY A 147 -0.27 -18.22 -14.58
CA GLY A 147 1.04 -18.81 -14.29
C GLY A 147 2.05 -17.80 -13.74
N ILE A 148 3.26 -18.29 -13.48
CA ILE A 148 4.37 -17.49 -12.91
C ILE A 148 4.86 -16.40 -13.87
N ILE A 149 4.98 -16.70 -15.17
CA ILE A 149 5.51 -15.75 -16.16
C ILE A 149 4.63 -14.48 -16.28
N PRO A 150 3.31 -14.58 -16.53
CA PRO A 150 2.46 -13.39 -16.58
C PRO A 150 2.43 -12.65 -15.25
N PHE A 151 2.54 -13.36 -14.13
CA PHE A 151 2.65 -12.73 -12.81
C PHE A 151 3.92 -11.89 -12.67
N ILE A 152 5.09 -12.39 -13.08
CA ILE A 152 6.36 -11.63 -13.09
C ILE A 152 6.25 -10.39 -13.98
N ILE A 153 5.60 -10.50 -15.15
CA ILE A 153 5.42 -9.36 -16.06
C ILE A 153 4.57 -8.27 -15.41
N VAL A 154 3.42 -8.63 -14.82
CA VAL A 154 2.56 -7.67 -14.11
C VAL A 154 3.32 -7.00 -12.97
N ARG A 155 4.11 -7.76 -12.21
CA ARG A 155 4.97 -7.24 -11.12
C ARG A 155 6.02 -6.26 -11.60
N ALA A 156 6.67 -6.55 -12.73
CA ALA A 156 7.61 -5.62 -13.35
C ALA A 156 6.92 -4.32 -13.78
N LEU A 157 5.72 -4.41 -14.39
CA LEU A 157 4.95 -3.25 -14.81
C LEU A 157 4.48 -2.39 -13.62
N GLU A 158 4.06 -3.02 -12.51
CA GLU A 158 3.75 -2.33 -11.26
C GLU A 158 4.96 -1.55 -10.74
N GLY A 159 6.14 -2.18 -10.73
CA GLY A 159 7.40 -1.55 -10.31
C GLY A 159 7.78 -0.34 -11.18
N ILE A 160 7.51 -0.39 -12.48
CA ILE A 160 7.71 0.78 -13.38
C ILE A 160 6.76 1.91 -13.01
N GLY A 161 5.46 1.63 -12.85
CA GLY A 161 4.47 2.65 -12.48
C GLY A 161 4.81 3.32 -11.14
N GLU A 162 5.19 2.52 -10.15
CA GLU A 162 5.55 3.00 -8.82
C GLU A 162 6.90 3.73 -8.79
N GLY A 163 7.89 3.29 -9.57
CA GLY A 163 9.22 3.89 -9.64
C GLY A 163 9.23 5.35 -10.11
N LEU A 164 8.22 5.78 -10.85
CA LEU A 164 8.06 7.16 -11.32
C LEU A 164 7.47 8.10 -10.26
N THR A 165 6.79 7.56 -9.24
CA THR A 165 6.04 8.38 -8.27
C THR A 165 6.94 9.23 -7.38
N TYR A 166 8.06 8.67 -6.91
CA TYR A 166 9.02 9.36 -6.03
C TYR A 166 9.75 10.55 -6.70
N PRO A 167 10.29 10.43 -7.94
CA PRO A 167 10.84 11.59 -8.64
C PRO A 167 9.76 12.58 -9.09
N ALA A 168 8.56 12.10 -9.45
CA ALA A 168 7.45 12.97 -9.84
C ALA A 168 6.98 13.85 -8.67
N ILE A 169 6.76 13.28 -7.48
CA ILE A 169 6.28 14.05 -6.32
C ILE A 169 7.32 15.08 -5.86
N ASN A 170 8.62 14.73 -5.88
CA ASN A 170 9.69 15.67 -5.55
C ASN A 170 9.76 16.84 -6.55
N THR A 171 9.51 16.57 -7.83
CA THR A 171 9.42 17.61 -8.88
C THR A 171 8.15 18.46 -8.73
N MET A 172 7.04 17.86 -8.31
CA MET A 172 5.80 18.57 -8.03
C MET A 172 5.96 19.51 -6.83
N ILE A 173 6.56 19.04 -5.74
CA ILE A 173 6.81 19.85 -4.55
C ILE A 173 7.80 20.97 -4.85
N SER A 174 8.83 20.73 -5.68
CA SER A 174 9.83 21.75 -6.03
C SER A 174 9.28 22.89 -6.89
N SER A 175 8.31 22.60 -7.74
CA SER A 175 7.68 23.58 -8.63
C SER A 175 6.57 24.38 -7.96
N TRP A 176 5.83 23.78 -7.02
CA TRP A 176 4.69 24.43 -6.36
C TRP A 176 5.00 25.07 -5.00
N SER A 177 6.04 24.61 -4.29
CA SER A 177 6.33 25.08 -2.93
C SER A 177 7.20 26.33 -2.90
N PRO A 178 6.88 27.34 -2.05
CA PRO A 178 7.78 28.45 -1.79
C PRO A 178 9.00 27.95 -1.02
N LYS A 179 10.18 28.54 -1.30
CA LYS A 179 11.48 28.05 -0.78
C LYS A 179 11.49 27.88 0.75
N LEU A 180 10.80 28.76 1.48
CA LEU A 180 10.77 28.77 2.95
C LEU A 180 9.92 27.63 3.56
N GLU A 181 8.87 27.18 2.86
CA GLU A 181 7.92 26.19 3.39
C GLU A 181 8.06 24.81 2.71
N ARG A 182 8.90 24.71 1.69
CA ARG A 182 9.11 23.48 0.91
C ARG A 182 9.44 22.27 1.80
N SER A 183 10.31 22.47 2.80
CA SER A 183 10.66 21.40 3.74
C SER A 183 9.43 20.92 4.53
N ARG A 184 8.60 21.83 5.04
CA ARG A 184 7.37 21.49 5.78
C ARG A 184 6.38 20.71 4.91
N ILE A 185 6.21 21.13 3.65
CA ILE A 185 5.32 20.45 2.69
C ILE A 185 5.87 19.05 2.38
N SER A 186 7.17 18.92 2.09
CA SER A 186 7.80 17.61 1.87
C SER A 186 7.65 16.69 3.08
N SER A 187 7.96 17.16 4.29
CA SER A 187 7.80 16.36 5.51
C SER A 187 6.36 15.91 5.73
N CYS A 188 5.39 16.81 5.50
CA CYS A 188 3.97 16.48 5.61
C CYS A 188 3.53 15.42 4.59
N VAL A 189 4.06 15.44 3.37
CA VAL A 189 3.72 14.47 2.33
C VAL A 189 4.37 13.11 2.61
N PHE A 190 5.66 13.10 2.97
CA PHE A 190 6.41 11.88 3.21
C PHE A 190 6.05 11.19 4.54
N SER A 191 5.51 11.89 5.53
CA SER A 191 4.96 11.25 6.73
C SER A 191 3.81 10.28 6.41
N GLY A 192 3.14 10.46 5.26
CA GLY A 192 2.13 9.55 4.74
C GLY A 192 2.66 8.15 4.46
N ALA A 193 3.96 7.99 4.17
CA ALA A 193 4.57 6.69 3.91
C ALA A 193 4.51 5.78 5.14
N SER A 194 4.86 6.32 6.31
CA SER A 194 4.83 5.60 7.58
C SER A 194 3.38 5.26 7.97
N ILE A 195 2.47 6.23 7.82
CA ILE A 195 1.05 6.03 8.14
C ILE A 195 0.44 4.97 7.23
N GLY A 196 0.69 5.04 5.92
CA GLY A 196 0.19 4.05 4.96
C GLY A 196 0.69 2.64 5.26
N THR A 197 1.95 2.51 5.67
CA THR A 197 2.54 1.22 6.06
C THR A 197 1.86 0.63 7.30
N VAL A 198 1.70 1.44 8.36
CA VAL A 198 1.07 1.02 9.62
C VAL A 198 -0.40 0.64 9.40
N VAL A 199 -1.15 1.50 8.72
CA VAL A 199 -2.57 1.26 8.43
C VAL A 199 -2.73 -0.02 7.61
N SER A 200 -1.84 -0.27 6.64
CA SER A 200 -1.91 -1.48 5.82
C SER A 200 -1.69 -2.74 6.65
N TYR A 201 -0.66 -2.79 7.48
CA TYR A 201 -0.44 -3.96 8.36
C TYR A 201 -1.62 -4.18 9.32
N LEU A 202 -2.12 -3.13 9.97
CA LEU A 202 -3.25 -3.25 10.89
C LEU A 202 -4.52 -3.75 10.20
N LEU A 203 -4.80 -3.27 8.99
CA LEU A 203 -5.94 -3.73 8.20
C LEU A 203 -5.76 -5.19 7.76
N GLN A 204 -4.56 -5.59 7.38
CA GLN A 204 -4.26 -6.97 6.98
C GLN A 204 -4.43 -7.94 8.15
N ASP A 205 -3.84 -7.66 9.30
CA ASP A 205 -3.94 -8.52 10.50
C ASP A 205 -5.39 -8.65 10.97
N GLY A 206 -6.14 -7.54 11.01
CA GLY A 206 -7.55 -7.54 11.39
C GLY A 206 -8.46 -8.29 10.41
N CYS A 207 -8.18 -8.21 9.11
CA CYS A 207 -8.96 -8.91 8.10
C CYS A 207 -8.60 -10.40 7.99
N VAL A 208 -7.33 -10.76 8.17
CA VAL A 208 -6.90 -12.16 8.24
C VAL A 208 -7.56 -12.82 9.45
N ALA A 209 -7.55 -12.18 10.61
CA ALA A 209 -8.24 -12.68 11.81
C ALA A 209 -9.75 -12.84 11.61
N ARG A 210 -10.41 -11.90 10.91
CA ARG A 210 -11.87 -11.95 10.67
C ARG A 210 -12.27 -13.00 9.62
N ASN A 211 -11.54 -13.10 8.50
CA ASN A 211 -11.81 -14.12 7.49
C ASN A 211 -11.53 -15.54 8.01
N TYR A 212 -10.65 -15.68 9.00
CA TYR A 212 -10.44 -16.97 9.68
C TYR A 212 -11.64 -17.42 10.52
N LEU A 213 -12.50 -16.49 10.96
CA LEU A 213 -13.61 -16.76 11.87
C LEU A 213 -14.98 -16.88 11.19
N VAL A 214 -15.20 -16.25 10.03
CA VAL A 214 -16.56 -16.07 9.48
C VAL A 214 -16.81 -16.85 8.19
N ASP A 215 -15.86 -16.92 7.27
CA ASP A 215 -16.06 -17.60 5.99
C ASP A 215 -14.74 -18.19 5.53
N GLY A 216 -14.68 -19.50 5.29
CA GLY A 216 -13.52 -20.19 4.70
C GLY A 216 -13.22 -19.79 3.25
N HIS A 217 -13.32 -18.49 2.93
CA HIS A 217 -13.12 -17.88 1.64
C HIS A 217 -11.75 -17.18 1.55
N ARG A 218 -11.27 -17.06 0.32
CA ARG A 218 -9.86 -16.86 -0.03
C ARG A 218 -9.31 -15.51 0.51
N PRO A 219 -8.23 -15.51 1.30
CA PRO A 219 -7.67 -14.28 1.89
C PRO A 219 -7.16 -13.30 0.82
N PHE A 220 -6.68 -13.81 -0.31
CA PHE A 220 -6.06 -13.02 -1.37
C PHE A 220 -7.03 -12.07 -2.11
N THR A 221 -8.24 -12.54 -2.43
CA THR A 221 -9.25 -11.71 -3.12
C THR A 221 -9.82 -10.64 -2.20
N SER A 222 -10.02 -10.94 -0.91
CA SER A 222 -10.45 -9.93 0.07
C SER A 222 -9.38 -8.89 0.37
N LEU A 223 -8.09 -9.26 0.37
CA LEU A 223 -6.97 -8.33 0.55
C LEU A 223 -6.84 -7.32 -0.59
N VAL A 224 -6.91 -7.79 -1.85
CA VAL A 224 -6.83 -6.93 -3.03
C VAL A 224 -8.10 -6.08 -3.19
N LEU A 225 -9.28 -6.65 -2.90
CA LEU A 225 -10.53 -5.89 -2.92
C LEU A 225 -10.55 -4.83 -1.83
N LEU A 226 -10.09 -5.08 -0.60
CA LEU A 226 -10.04 -4.05 0.45
C LEU A 226 -8.97 -2.98 0.18
N ALA A 227 -7.84 -3.34 -0.41
CA ALA A 227 -6.88 -2.35 -0.91
C ALA A 227 -7.52 -1.44 -1.97
N ALA A 228 -8.38 -1.99 -2.84
CA ALA A 228 -9.15 -1.23 -3.83
C ALA A 228 -10.35 -0.48 -3.23
N TYR A 229 -11.01 -1.01 -2.20
CA TYR A 229 -12.14 -0.38 -1.51
C TYR A 229 -11.68 0.76 -0.58
N GLY A 230 -10.50 0.68 0.01
CA GLY A 230 -9.85 1.79 0.71
C GLY A 230 -9.48 2.97 -0.20
N VAL A 231 -9.41 2.74 -1.52
CA VAL A 231 -9.27 3.79 -2.55
C VAL A 231 -10.63 4.36 -2.98
N TYR A 232 -11.73 3.62 -2.78
CA TYR A 232 -13.07 4.00 -3.23
C TYR A 232 -13.92 4.70 -2.15
N PHE A 233 -13.53 4.61 -0.87
CA PHE A 233 -14.13 5.34 0.24
C PHE A 233 -13.07 6.25 0.90
N GLY A 234 -12.80 7.39 0.25
CA GLY A 234 -11.95 8.47 0.73
C GLY A 234 -12.19 9.75 -0.07
#